data_AF-V4AWX0-F1
#
_entry.id   AF-V4AWX0-F1
#
_cell.length_a   1.000
_cell.length_b   1.000
_cell.length_c   1.000
_cell.angle_alpha   90.00
_cell.angle_beta   90.00
_cell.angle_gamma   90.00
#
_symmetry.space_group_name_H-M   'P 1'
#
loop_
_entity.id
_entity.type
_entity.pdbx_description
1 polymer ?
#
loop_
_entity_poly.entity_id
_entity_poly.type
_entity_poly.pdbx_seq_one_letter_code
_entity_poly.pdbx_strand_id
1 'polypeptide(L)' 'LGIGDLVLEIDPNRKRGKWKMALIKQVYPGSDGKVRKVQIKTPVGLYDRPIHKLCLIATNEELTSA' A
#
# COMPACT_ATOMS: atom_id res chain seq x y z
N LEU A 1 -1.19 5.45 -6.16
CA LEU A 1 -1.66 4.65 -5.00
C LEU A 1 -3.08 5.08 -4.67
N GLY A 2 -4.03 4.25 -5.07
CA GLY A 2 -5.47 4.39 -4.86
C GLY A 2 -6.03 3.21 -4.06
N ILE A 3 -7.30 3.31 -3.69
CA ILE A 3 -8.02 2.23 -3.02
C ILE A 3 -8.09 1.03 -3.97
N GLY A 4 -7.77 -0.16 -3.46
CA GLY A 4 -7.75 -1.41 -4.23
C GLY A 4 -6.38 -1.79 -4.80
N ASP A 5 -5.42 -0.86 -4.88
CA ASP A 5 -4.08 -1.18 -5.37
C ASP A 5 -3.39 -2.23 -4.48
N LEU A 6 -2.66 -3.13 -5.14
CA LEU A 6 -1.81 -4.13 -4.51
C LEU A 6 -0.38 -3.58 -4.40
N VAL A 7 0.15 -3.58 -3.18
CA VAL A 7 1.44 -2.99 -2.85
C VAL A 7 2.31 -3.92 -2.02
N LEU A 8 3.63 -3.73 -2.06
CA LEU A 8 4.59 -4.26 -1.10
C LEU A 8 4.88 -3.22 -0.02
N GLU A 9 4.83 -3.62 1.24
CA GLU A 9 5.33 -2.85 2.37
C GLU A 9 6.84 -3.06 2.53
N ILE A 10 7.59 -1.97 2.39
CA ILE A 10 9.04 -1.89 2.60
C ILE A 10 9.29 -1.65 4.10
N ASP A 11 9.53 -2.73 4.83
CA ASP A 11 9.88 -2.70 6.26
C ASP A 11 11.39 -2.93 6.45
N PRO A 12 12.17 -1.93 6.89
CA PRO A 12 13.61 -2.07 7.09
C PRO A 12 13.96 -3.02 8.24
N ASN A 13 13.02 -3.30 9.15
CA ASN A 13 13.24 -4.22 10.27
C ASN A 13 13.00 -5.69 9.87
N ARG A 14 12.50 -5.95 8.66
CA ARG A 14 12.36 -7.31 8.13
C ARG A 14 13.65 -7.78 7.48
N LYS A 15 13.88 -9.09 7.57
CA LYS A 15 14.94 -9.76 6.80
C LYS A 15 14.81 -9.39 5.32
N ARG A 16 15.96 -9.10 4.69
CA ARG A 16 16.05 -8.80 3.26
C ARG A 16 15.26 -9.84 2.43
N GLY A 17 14.49 -9.38 1.46
CA GLY A 17 13.67 -10.23 0.60
C GLY A 17 12.33 -10.70 1.20
N LYS A 18 12.00 -10.33 2.45
CA LYS A 18 10.71 -10.67 3.07
C LYS A 18 9.80 -9.44 3.22
N TRP A 19 9.34 -8.89 2.11
CA TRP A 19 8.40 -7.77 2.11
C TRP A 19 6.96 -8.28 2.18
N LYS A 20 6.08 -7.57 2.88
CA LYS A 20 4.67 -7.99 2.99
C LYS A 20 3.89 -7.45 1.80
N MET A 21 3.04 -8.28 1.20
CA MET A 21 1.99 -7.79 0.32
C MET A 21 0.83 -7.21 1.13
N ALA A 22 0.23 -6.15 0.62
CA ALA A 22 -0.90 -5.48 1.22
C ALA A 22 -1.82 -4.88 0.16
N LEU A 23 -3.10 -4.74 0.50
CA LEU A 23 -4.08 -4.01 -0.31
C LEU A 23 -4.37 -2.67 0.32
N ILE A 24 -4.43 -1.61 -0.49
CA ILE A 24 -4.86 -0.30 0.00
C ILE A 24 -6.37 -0.33 0.25
N LYS A 25 -6.77 0.01 1.47
CA LYS A 25 -8.18 0.11 1.88
C LYS A 25 -8.68 1.54 2.00
N GLN A 26 -7.81 2.49 2.33
CA GLN A 26 -8.14 3.90 2.42
C GLN A 26 -6.94 4.76 2.04
N VAL A 27 -7.20 5.93 1.45
CA VAL A 27 -6.18 6.95 1.16
C VAL A 27 -6.42 8.19 2.00
N TYR A 28 -5.33 8.84 2.43
CA TYR A 28 -5.37 10.10 3.17
C TYR A 28 -4.62 11.18 2.36
N PRO A 29 -5.34 11.95 1.52
CA PRO A 29 -4.75 13.07 0.79
C PRO A 29 -4.42 14.24 1.73
N GLY A 30 -3.34 14.97 1.41
CA GLY A 30 -3.01 16.23 2.08
C GLY A 30 -3.79 17.41 1.49
N SER A 31 -3.53 18.61 2.02
CA SER A 31 -4.16 19.86 1.56
C SER A 31 -3.86 20.20 0.09
N ASP A 32 -2.78 19.68 -0.47
CA ASP A 32 -2.41 19.80 -1.89
C ASP A 32 -2.99 18.68 -2.78
N GLY A 33 -3.89 17.86 -2.24
CA GLY A 33 -4.52 16.73 -2.94
C GLY A 33 -3.62 15.49 -3.08
N LYS A 34 -2.35 15.53 -2.67
CA LYS A 34 -1.43 14.41 -2.81
C LYS A 34 -1.57 13.41 -1.66
N VAL A 35 -1.68 12.13 -1.99
CA VAL A 35 -1.72 11.03 -1.01
C VAL A 35 -0.36 10.93 -0.31
N ARG A 36 -0.34 11.09 1.02
CA ARG A 36 0.90 10.94 1.83
C ARG A 36 0.88 9.70 2.71
N LYS A 37 -0.31 9.29 3.13
CA LYS A 37 -0.55 8.13 4.00
C LYS A 37 -1.70 7.33 3.41
N VAL A 38 -1.65 6.03 3.60
CA VAL A 38 -2.72 5.11 3.24
C VAL A 38 -2.92 4.09 4.36
N GLN A 39 -4.14 3.57 4.48
CA GLN A 39 -4.41 2.40 5.31
C GLN A 39 -4.26 1.15 4.44
N ILE A 40 -3.41 0.22 4.87
CA ILE A 40 -3.17 -1.03 4.17
C ILE A 40 -3.75 -2.20 4.96
N LYS A 41 -4.28 -3.20 4.24
CA LYS A 41 -4.71 -4.49 4.78
C LYS A 41 -3.66 -5.54 4.44
N THR A 42 -3.08 -6.13 5.47
CA THR A 42 -2.22 -7.31 5.39
C THR A 42 -2.93 -8.51 6.02
N PRO A 43 -2.40 -9.75 5.89
CA PRO A 43 -2.93 -10.90 6.62
C PRO A 43 -2.91 -10.74 8.14
N VAL A 44 -2.02 -9.88 8.65
CA VAL A 44 -1.83 -9.65 10.10
C VAL A 44 -2.79 -8.58 10.64
N GLY A 45 -3.39 -7.76 9.76
CA GLY A 45 -4.32 -6.72 10.16
C GLY A 45 -4.28 -5.47 9.27
N LEU A 46 -5.01 -4.46 9.73
CA LEU A 46 -5.15 -3.14 9.11
C LEU A 46 -4.34 -2.11 9.88
N TYR A 47 -3.53 -1.35 9.19
CA TYR A 47 -2.77 -0.26 9.79
C TYR A 47 -2.32 0.76 8.75
N ASP A 48 -1.89 1.92 9.23
CA ASP A 48 -1.49 3.02 8.37
C ASP A 48 0.00 2.95 8.00
N ARG A 49 0.28 3.29 6.74
CA ARG A 49 1.64 3.45 6.23
C ARG A 49 1.80 4.68 5.36
N PRO A 50 2.94 5.37 5.48
CA PRO A 50 3.28 6.45 4.55
C PRO A 50 3.63 5.86 3.18
N ILE A 51 3.29 6.59 2.12
CA ILE A 51 3.41 6.07 0.73
C ILE A 51 4.86 5.74 0.33
N HIS A 52 5.87 6.40 0.91
CA HIS A 52 7.28 6.15 0.62
C HIS A 52 7.80 4.82 1.21
N LYS A 53 6.99 4.14 2.04
CA LYS A 53 7.25 2.78 2.52
C LYS A 53 6.50 1.72 1.72
N LEU A 54 5.89 2.10 0.59
CA LEU A 54 5.10 1.21 -0.25
C LEU A 54 5.66 1.19 -1.66
N CYS A 55 5.66 0.01 -2.27
CA CYS A 55 5.97 -0.19 -3.68
C CYS A 55 4.72 -0.73 -4.39
N LEU A 56 4.30 -0.12 -5.49
CA LEU A 56 3.16 -0.61 -6.28
C LEU A 56 3.54 -1.92 -6.98
N ILE A 57 2.67 -2.92 -6.88
CA ILE A 57 2.79 -4.17 -7.66
C ILE A 57 1.83 -4.12 -8.85
N ALA A 58 0.56 -3.81 -8.57
CA ALA A 58 -0.50 -3.73 -9.56
C ALA A 58 -1.58 -2.76 -9.08
N THR A 59 -2.12 -2.00 -10.01
CA THR A 59 -3.29 -1.14 -9.80
C THR A 59 -4.56 -1.98 -9.66
N ASN A 60 -5.58 -1.42 -9.02
CA ASN A 60 -6.89 -2.08 -8.95
C ASN A 60 -7.46 -2.39 -10.35
N GLU A 61 -7.19 -1.53 -11.32
CA GLU A 61 -7.63 -1.69 -12.71
C GLU A 61 -6.98 -2.89 -13.40
N GLU A 62 -5.65 -3.04 -13.27
CA GLU A 62 -4.90 -4.20 -13.79
C GLU A 62 -5.38 -5.51 -13.17
N LEU A 63 -5.72 -5.52 -11.88
CA LEU A 63 -6.20 -6.72 -11.17
C LEU A 63 -7.63 -7.13 -11.53
N THR A 64 -8.46 -6.17 -11.93
CA THR A 64 -9.87 -6.43 -12.28
C THR A 64 -10.04 -6.77 -13.77
N SER A 65 -9.04 -6.43 -14.59
CA SER A 65 -9.03 -6.68 -16.03
C SER A 65 -8.50 -8.07 -16.42
N ALA A 66 -8.11 -8.89 -15.44
CA ALA A 66 -7.61 -10.25 -15.59
C ALA A 66 -8.62 -11.27 -15.07
#